data_AF-A0A1F9BTS5-F1
#
_entry.id   AF-A0A1F9BTS5-F1
#
_cell.length_a   1.000
_cell.length_b   1.000
_cell.length_c   1.000
_cell.angle_alpha   90.00
_cell.angle_beta   90.00
_cell.angle_gamma   90.00
#
_symmetry.space_group_name_H-M   'P 1'
#
loop_
_entity.id
_entity.type
_entity.pdbx_description
1 polymer ?
#
loop_
_entity_poly.entity_id
_entity_poly.type
_entity_poly.pdbx_seq_one_letter_code
_entity_poly.pdbx_strand_id
1 'polypeptide(L)'
;MVMDRPSHKEINRKIKQAREAISDSQFSILNPVSVSADVLKLGFTIEGISNILANLLSEITPVDYAGAYPPQKSYESDILDCELFTFRWASKNLGGEIYLKFAFKGQKMWVVSLHEERKKGESR
;
A
#
# COMPACT_ATOMS: atom_id res chain seq x y z
N MET A 1 25.40 12.34 4.93
CA MET A 1 24.19 12.31 4.08
C MET A 1 23.16 11.52 4.84
N VAL A 2 22.07 12.15 5.26
CA VAL A 2 20.92 11.42 5.80
C VAL A 2 20.27 10.72 4.61
N MET A 3 20.14 9.39 4.66
CA MET A 3 19.37 8.68 3.64
C MET A 3 17.90 8.96 3.94
N ASP A 4 17.18 9.58 3.01
CA ASP A 4 15.77 9.95 3.22
C ASP A 4 14.79 8.82 2.91
N ARG A 5 15.28 7.73 2.25
CA ARG A 5 14.48 6.56 1.88
C ARG A 5 15.36 5.30 1.72
N PRO A 6 14.77 4.09 1.82
CA PRO A 6 15.46 2.85 1.45
C PRO A 6 15.94 2.86 -0.01
N SER A 7 16.88 2.00 -0.34
CA SER A 7 17.42 1.92 -1.70
C SER A 7 16.35 1.47 -2.71
N HIS A 8 16.50 1.88 -3.98
CA HIS A 8 15.64 1.39 -5.06
C HIS A 8 15.57 -0.13 -5.13
N LYS A 9 16.69 -0.82 -4.85
CA LYS A 9 16.77 -2.28 -4.85
C LYS A 9 15.89 -2.89 -3.75
N GLU A 10 15.92 -2.32 -2.54
CA GLU A 10 15.08 -2.77 -1.44
C GLU A 10 13.60 -2.53 -1.70
N ILE A 11 13.25 -1.34 -2.19
CA ILE A 11 11.86 -1.02 -2.53
C ILE A 11 11.35 -1.91 -3.67
N ASN A 12 12.13 -2.11 -4.74
CA ASN A 12 11.77 -3.05 -5.81
C ASN A 12 11.53 -4.46 -5.29
N ARG A 13 12.39 -4.93 -4.37
CA ARG A 13 12.19 -6.24 -3.74
C ARG A 13 10.86 -6.29 -2.98
N LYS A 14 10.51 -5.24 -2.24
CA LYS A 14 9.24 -5.17 -1.49
C LYS A 14 8.02 -5.11 -2.41
N ILE A 15 8.08 -4.36 -3.51
CA ILE A 15 7.04 -4.34 -4.54
C ILE A 15 6.86 -5.74 -5.15
N LYS A 16 7.98 -6.41 -5.48
CA LYS A 16 7.95 -7.79 -6.02
C LYS A 16 7.30 -8.75 -5.02
N GLN A 17 7.70 -8.71 -3.75
CA GLN A 17 7.11 -9.52 -2.69
C GLN A 17 5.61 -9.25 -2.52
N ALA A 18 5.16 -8.01 -2.70
CA ALA A 18 3.74 -7.68 -2.62
C ALA A 18 2.96 -8.31 -3.77
N ARG A 19 3.50 -8.24 -5.00
CA ARG A 19 2.89 -8.89 -6.18
C ARG A 19 2.79 -10.41 -6.00
N GLU A 20 3.84 -11.04 -5.49
CA GLU A 20 3.86 -12.47 -5.16
C GLU A 20 2.80 -12.80 -4.09
N ALA A 21 2.73 -12.02 -3.01
CA ALA A 21 1.73 -12.23 -1.96
C ALA A 21 0.28 -12.10 -2.45
N ILE A 22 0.00 -11.20 -3.38
CA ILE A 22 -1.34 -11.11 -4.01
C ILE A 22 -1.62 -12.32 -4.90
N SER A 23 -0.67 -12.70 -5.77
CA SER A 23 -0.78 -13.87 -6.64
C SER A 23 -1.05 -15.15 -5.85
N ASP A 24 -0.36 -15.33 -4.72
CA ASP A 24 -0.43 -16.53 -3.89
C ASP A 24 -1.56 -16.46 -2.86
N SER A 25 -2.42 -15.43 -2.92
CA SER A 25 -3.50 -15.17 -1.94
C SER A 25 -2.98 -15.09 -0.49
N GLN A 26 -1.71 -14.72 -0.32
CA GLN A 26 -1.02 -14.52 0.95
C GLN A 26 -1.12 -13.07 1.43
N PHE A 27 -2.33 -12.51 1.43
CA PHE A 27 -2.56 -11.17 1.98
C PHE A 27 -3.73 -11.11 2.96
N SER A 28 -3.77 -10.05 3.77
CA SER A 28 -4.87 -9.75 4.68
C SER A 28 -5.02 -8.24 4.82
N ILE A 29 -6.19 -7.81 5.28
CA ILE A 29 -6.52 -6.40 5.47
C ILE A 29 -6.49 -6.11 6.95
N LEU A 30 -5.73 -5.12 7.38
CA LEU A 30 -5.56 -4.81 8.79
C LEU A 30 -6.84 -4.26 9.43
N ASN A 31 -7.50 -3.32 8.76
CA ASN A 31 -8.80 -2.81 9.17
C ASN A 31 -9.81 -2.99 8.02
N PRO A 32 -10.53 -4.12 7.98
CA PRO A 32 -11.46 -4.43 6.90
C PRO A 32 -12.55 -3.36 6.72
N VAL A 33 -13.06 -2.79 7.82
CA VAL A 33 -14.12 -1.77 7.77
C VAL A 33 -13.63 -0.50 7.08
N SER A 34 -12.48 0.03 7.53
CA SER A 34 -11.92 1.26 6.94
C SER A 34 -11.52 1.07 5.49
N VAL A 35 -10.82 -0.03 5.18
CA VAL A 35 -10.35 -0.30 3.81
C VAL A 35 -11.53 -0.56 2.87
N SER A 36 -12.58 -1.25 3.31
CA SER A 36 -13.77 -1.45 2.47
C SER A 36 -14.46 -0.13 2.14
N ALA A 37 -14.57 0.79 3.09
CA ALA A 37 -15.16 2.11 2.85
C ALA A 37 -14.33 2.94 1.86
N ASP A 38 -13.00 2.85 1.92
CA ASP A 38 -12.12 3.57 1.01
C ASP A 38 -12.08 2.94 -0.39
N VAL A 39 -12.06 1.61 -0.50
CA VAL A 39 -12.15 0.88 -1.78
C VAL A 39 -13.48 1.15 -2.48
N LEU A 40 -14.57 1.29 -1.72
CA LEU A 40 -15.88 1.67 -2.27
C LEU A 40 -15.84 3.07 -2.91
N LYS A 41 -15.13 4.02 -2.31
CA LYS A 41 -14.96 5.37 -2.90
C LYS A 41 -14.13 5.35 -4.17
N LEU A 42 -13.22 4.38 -4.31
CA LEU A 42 -12.49 4.13 -5.56
C LEU A 42 -13.35 3.46 -6.64
N GLY A 43 -14.61 3.13 -6.35
CA GLY A 43 -15.55 2.52 -7.29
C GLY A 43 -15.51 0.98 -7.30
N PHE A 44 -14.99 0.34 -6.25
CA PHE A 44 -14.86 -1.11 -6.20
C PHE A 44 -15.42 -1.74 -4.92
N THR A 45 -15.57 -3.07 -4.93
CA THR A 45 -15.95 -3.85 -3.76
C THR A 45 -14.75 -4.55 -3.13
N ILE A 46 -14.89 -4.89 -1.85
CA ILE A 46 -13.87 -5.64 -1.11
C ILE A 46 -13.62 -7.05 -1.70
N GLU A 47 -14.62 -7.65 -2.33
CA GLU A 47 -14.53 -8.95 -3.02
C GLU A 47 -13.55 -8.90 -4.20
N GLY A 48 -13.46 -7.75 -4.88
CA GLY A 48 -12.54 -7.53 -6.00
C GLY A 48 -11.14 -7.06 -5.60
N ILE A 49 -10.83 -6.96 -4.30
CA ILE A 49 -9.61 -6.28 -3.84
C ILE A 49 -8.32 -6.91 -4.35
N SER A 50 -8.27 -8.23 -4.53
CA SER A 50 -7.07 -8.90 -5.06
C SER A 50 -6.72 -8.41 -6.46
N ASN A 51 -7.71 -8.31 -7.36
CA ASN A 51 -7.52 -7.84 -8.73
C ASN A 51 -7.09 -6.37 -8.77
N ILE A 52 -7.67 -5.55 -7.89
CA ILE A 52 -7.33 -4.13 -7.79
C ILE A 52 -5.90 -3.97 -7.29
N LEU A 53 -5.52 -4.68 -6.23
CA LEU A 53 -4.16 -4.66 -5.71
C LEU A 53 -3.15 -5.13 -6.75
N ALA A 54 -3.46 -6.18 -7.52
CA ALA A 54 -2.59 -6.64 -8.61
C ALA A 54 -2.38 -5.53 -9.66
N ASN A 55 -3.45 -4.87 -10.09
CA ASN A 55 -3.37 -3.76 -11.04
C ASN A 55 -2.57 -2.57 -10.48
N LEU A 56 -2.86 -2.13 -9.25
CA LEU A 56 -2.18 -1.01 -8.61
C LEU A 56 -0.70 -1.29 -8.36
N LEU A 57 -0.37 -2.49 -7.88
CA LEU A 57 1.02 -2.90 -7.68
C LEU A 57 1.79 -3.01 -9.00
N SER A 58 1.12 -3.19 -10.14
CA SER A 58 1.78 -3.18 -11.46
C SER A 58 2.22 -1.77 -11.89
N GLU A 59 1.58 -0.73 -11.37
CA GLU A 59 1.87 0.67 -11.70
C GLU A 59 3.02 1.26 -10.87
N ILE A 60 3.12 0.86 -9.60
CA ILE A 60 4.11 1.43 -8.69
C ILE A 60 5.55 1.02 -9.02
N THR A 61 6.46 1.96 -8.77
CA THR A 61 7.89 1.83 -8.93
C THR A 61 8.60 2.35 -7.67
N PRO A 62 9.93 2.18 -7.54
CA PRO A 62 10.65 2.71 -6.39
C PRO A 62 10.64 4.23 -6.24
N VAL A 63 10.34 4.98 -7.31
CA VAL A 63 10.25 6.45 -7.24
C VAL A 63 8.97 6.91 -6.55
N ASP A 64 7.94 6.06 -6.51
CA ASP A 64 6.65 6.32 -5.90
C ASP A 64 6.65 6.07 -4.39
N TYR A 65 7.79 5.64 -3.83
CA TYR A 65 7.93 5.43 -2.39
C TYR A 65 7.87 6.77 -1.65
N ALA A 66 6.88 6.90 -0.77
CA ALA A 66 6.59 8.10 -0.01
C ALA A 66 6.76 7.91 1.50
N GLY A 67 7.40 6.81 1.93
CA GLY A 67 7.74 6.55 3.33
C GLY A 67 9.06 7.18 3.77
N ALA A 68 9.34 7.12 5.07
CA ALA A 68 10.58 7.60 5.68
C ALA A 68 11.72 6.56 5.63
N TYR A 69 12.92 6.98 6.03
CA TYR A 69 14.03 6.09 6.35
C TYR A 69 14.55 6.29 7.79
N PRO A 70 14.70 5.22 8.58
CA PRO A 70 14.18 3.87 8.29
C PRO A 70 12.65 3.87 8.12
N PRO A 71 12.06 2.86 7.44
CA PRO A 71 10.61 2.76 7.36
C PRO A 71 9.97 2.80 8.74
N GLN A 72 8.85 3.53 8.86
CA GLN A 72 8.10 3.59 10.11
C GLN A 72 7.63 2.18 10.51
N LYS A 73 7.72 1.85 11.79
CA LYS A 73 7.17 0.61 12.33
C LYS A 73 5.70 0.76 12.71
N SER A 74 4.94 -0.32 12.55
CA SER A 74 3.55 -0.37 13.02
C SER A 74 3.46 -0.64 14.52
N TYR A 75 2.45 -0.07 15.17
CA TYR A 75 2.06 -0.36 16.55
C TYR A 75 0.80 -1.25 16.64
N GLU A 76 0.19 -1.57 15.50
CA GLU A 76 -1.01 -2.41 15.41
C GLU A 76 -0.65 -3.86 15.73
N SER A 77 -1.42 -4.52 16.59
CA SER A 77 -1.09 -5.83 17.17
C SER A 77 -0.77 -6.91 16.11
N ASP A 78 -1.54 -6.95 15.03
CA ASP A 78 -1.37 -7.94 13.96
C ASP A 78 -0.07 -7.79 13.18
N ILE A 79 0.50 -6.58 13.14
CA ILE A 79 1.73 -6.25 12.39
C ILE A 79 2.73 -5.47 13.26
N LEU A 80 2.71 -5.69 14.57
CA LEU A 80 3.57 -5.00 15.52
C LEU A 80 5.04 -5.08 15.09
N ASP A 81 5.74 -3.94 15.15
CA ASP A 81 7.13 -3.76 14.75
C ASP A 81 7.45 -4.02 13.27
N CYS A 82 6.46 -4.36 12.44
CA CYS A 82 6.66 -4.52 11.00
C CYS A 82 6.87 -3.15 10.34
N GLU A 83 7.78 -3.10 9.38
CA GLU A 83 8.04 -1.93 8.55
C GLU A 83 6.84 -1.62 7.65
N LEU A 84 6.42 -0.36 7.66
CA LEU A 84 5.36 0.19 6.83
C LEU A 84 5.94 0.73 5.52
N PHE A 85 5.49 0.17 4.41
CA PHE A 85 5.83 0.65 3.07
C PHE A 85 4.66 1.47 2.54
N THR A 86 4.94 2.74 2.25
CA THR A 86 3.96 3.71 1.78
C THR A 86 4.32 4.14 0.38
N PHE A 87 3.35 4.10 -0.51
CA PHE A 87 3.47 4.50 -1.92
C PHE A 87 2.40 5.52 -2.26
N ARG A 88 2.78 6.47 -3.10
CA ARG A 88 1.89 7.47 -3.67
C ARG A 88 2.26 7.69 -5.13
N TRP A 89 1.29 7.59 -6.02
CA TRP A 89 1.51 7.75 -7.45
C TRP A 89 0.25 8.23 -8.18
N ALA A 90 0.41 8.82 -9.35
CA ALA A 90 -0.70 9.07 -10.27
C ALA A 90 -1.12 7.74 -10.93
N SER A 91 -2.29 7.22 -10.58
CA SER A 91 -2.77 5.96 -11.16
C SER A 91 -3.32 6.18 -12.56
N LYS A 92 -2.87 5.33 -13.49
CA LYS A 92 -3.37 5.34 -14.88
C LYS A 92 -4.71 4.62 -14.98
N ASN A 93 -4.88 3.55 -14.20
CA ASN A 93 -6.11 2.75 -14.18
C ASN A 93 -7.26 3.46 -13.46
N LEU A 94 -6.99 4.13 -12.34
CA LEU A 94 -8.04 4.77 -11.54
C LEU A 94 -8.24 6.25 -11.86
N GLY A 95 -7.23 6.89 -12.44
CA GLY A 95 -7.15 8.34 -12.47
C GLY A 95 -6.85 8.91 -11.08
N GLY A 96 -6.22 10.08 -11.03
CA GLY A 96 -5.88 10.74 -9.77
C GLY A 96 -4.67 10.14 -9.05
N GLU A 97 -4.38 10.69 -7.87
CA GLU A 97 -3.28 10.29 -7.02
C GLU A 97 -3.77 9.20 -6.06
N ILE A 98 -3.15 8.02 -6.08
CA ILE A 98 -3.52 6.89 -5.22
C ILE A 98 -2.49 6.73 -4.11
N TYR A 99 -2.98 6.37 -2.93
CA TYR A 99 -2.19 6.05 -1.76
C TYR A 99 -2.36 4.58 -1.39
N LEU A 100 -1.25 3.87 -1.27
CA LEU A 100 -1.21 2.49 -0.80
C LEU A 100 -0.20 2.36 0.34
N LYS A 101 -0.62 1.74 1.43
CA LYS A 101 0.24 1.38 2.55
C LYS A 101 0.11 -0.10 2.88
N PHE A 102 1.24 -0.78 2.99
CA PHE A 102 1.28 -2.19 3.38
C PHE A 102 2.48 -2.53 4.26
N ALA A 103 2.40 -3.68 4.92
CA ALA A 103 3.46 -4.26 5.71
C ALA A 103 3.64 -5.75 5.38
N PHE A 104 4.75 -6.34 5.82
CA PHE A 104 4.96 -7.79 5.76
C PHE A 104 5.15 -8.36 7.15
N LYS A 105 4.45 -9.46 7.44
CA LYS A 105 4.70 -10.31 8.61
C LYS A 105 4.89 -11.75 8.13
N GLY A 106 6.14 -12.20 8.16
CA GLY A 106 6.54 -13.43 7.47
C GLY A 106 6.35 -13.28 5.96
N GLN A 107 5.63 -14.24 5.34
CA GLN A 107 5.30 -14.23 3.90
C GLN A 107 3.99 -13.50 3.60
N LYS A 108 3.19 -13.16 4.63
CA LYS A 108 1.89 -12.51 4.45
C LYS A 108 2.05 -11.00 4.31
N MET A 109 1.44 -10.45 3.26
CA MET A 109 1.26 -9.01 3.08
C MET A 109 0.04 -8.53 3.86
N TRP A 110 0.17 -7.41 4.55
CA TRP A 110 -0.94 -6.75 5.24
C TRP A 110 -1.23 -5.42 4.58
N VAL A 111 -2.42 -5.26 4.02
CA VAL A 111 -2.92 -3.99 3.49
C VAL A 111 -3.37 -3.14 4.66
N VAL A 112 -2.70 -2.01 4.86
CA VAL A 112 -2.95 -1.08 5.96
C VAL A 112 -3.90 0.02 5.53
N SER A 113 -3.71 0.57 4.33
CA SER A 113 -4.55 1.63 3.78
C SER A 113 -4.51 1.60 2.25
N LEU A 114 -5.65 1.84 1.61
CA LEU A 114 -5.77 2.01 0.16
C LEU A 114 -6.88 3.03 -0.10
N HIS A 115 -6.54 4.19 -0.66
CA HIS A 115 -7.51 5.24 -0.98
C HIS A 115 -6.95 6.20 -2.03
N GLU A 116 -7.83 7.01 -2.62
CA GLU A 116 -7.39 8.19 -3.37
C GLU A 116 -6.79 9.21 -2.38
N GLU A 117 -5.71 9.87 -2.77
CA GLU A 117 -5.13 10.97 -2.02
C GLU A 117 -6.15 12.11 -1.97
N ARG A 118 -6.64 12.41 -0.76
CA ARG A 118 -7.60 13.49 -0.57
C ARG A 118 -6.90 14.81 -0.87
N LYS A 119 -7.38 15.55 -1.88
CA LYS A 119 -7.00 16.96 -2.04
C LYS A 119 -7.34 17.67 -0.72
N LYS A 120 -6.34 18.27 -0.06
CA LYS A 120 -6.57 19.18 1.07
C LYS A 120 -7.44 20.34 0.55
N GLY A 121 -8.75 20.27 0.76
CA GLY A 121 -9.70 21.23 0.24
C GLY A 121 -11.16 20.96 0.62
N GLU A 122 -11.56 19.70 0.82
CA GLU A 122 -12.91 19.38 1.29
C GLU A 122 -12.93 19.29 2.82
N SER A 123 -12.90 20.46 3.47
CA SER A 123 -13.41 20.60 4.83
C SER A 123 -14.91 20.86 4.77
N ARG A 124 -15.67 19.91 5.31
CA ARG A 124 -17.09 19.96 5.70
C ARG A 124 -18.14 19.91 4.60
#